data_AF-A0A6V8SMU0-F1
#
_entry.id   AF-A0A6V8SMU0-F1
#
_cell.length_a   1.000
_cell.length_b   1.000
_cell.length_c   1.000
_cell.angle_alpha   90.00
_cell.angle_beta   90.00
_cell.angle_gamma   90.00
#
_symmetry.space_group_name_H-M   'P 1'
#
loop_
_entity.id
_entity.type
_entity.pdbx_description
1 polymer ?
#
loop_
_entity_poly.entity_id
_entity_poly.type
_entity_poly.pdbx_seq_one_letter_code
_entity_poly.pdbx_strand_id
1 'polypeptide(L)'
;MSSLKSYEKKVVISGDIVEIYEYKNAVLQGYTDFKKSSSGRSVVASEGDKQVNRKKVMDRAKRDVRRLINANIGQYSKFVTLTFMDNVTDIKKANYEFKKFKQRLEGYLNHKLQYVAVIEFQKRGSIHYHVVMFNAPYIKTKKLGEIWGNGFVKINQIDKVDNVGAYVCKYMTKTDDERLYGEKMYFSSRGLEKPFEIKEKDRVDSLATSLPVSSLTYESTFTNEYNSVVYKQYNIKKANIEQVI
;
A
#
# COMPACT_ATOMS: atom_id res chain seq x y z
N MET A 1 37.53 -3.02 0.01
CA MET A 1 36.54 -3.63 -0.92
C MET A 1 35.32 -4.02 -0.11
N SER A 2 34.16 -3.40 -0.36
CA SER A 2 32.89 -3.88 0.21
C SER A 2 32.58 -5.24 -0.41
N SER A 3 32.64 -6.33 0.36
CA SER A 3 32.17 -7.65 -0.10
C SER A 3 30.73 -7.52 -0.59
N LEU A 4 30.43 -7.95 -1.81
CA LEU A 4 29.04 -8.07 -2.26
C LEU A 4 28.30 -8.96 -1.27
N LYS A 5 27.26 -8.42 -0.65
CA LYS A 5 26.38 -9.20 0.22
C LYS A 5 25.30 -9.82 -0.65
N SER A 6 24.95 -11.07 -0.36
CA SER A 6 23.82 -11.75 -1.01
C SER A 6 22.88 -12.30 0.04
N TYR A 7 21.64 -12.58 -0.36
CA TYR A 7 20.65 -13.20 0.51
C TYR A 7 19.74 -14.13 -0.31
N GLU A 8 19.38 -15.27 0.29
CA GLU A 8 18.48 -16.27 -0.31
C GLU A 8 17.07 -16.17 0.25
N LYS A 9 16.92 -15.51 1.40
CA LYS A 9 15.63 -15.29 2.04
C LYS A 9 15.52 -13.87 2.53
N LYS A 10 14.31 -13.35 2.60
CA LYS A 10 14.02 -12.12 3.32
C LYS A 10 12.65 -12.16 3.97
N VAL A 11 12.51 -11.38 5.02
CA VAL A 11 11.24 -11.12 5.67
C VAL A 11 10.93 -9.64 5.60
N VAL A 12 9.66 -9.31 5.33
CA VAL A 12 9.13 -7.96 5.45
C VAL A 12 7.99 -7.95 6.45
N ILE A 13 8.09 -7.09 7.46
CA ILE A 13 7.11 -6.95 8.55
C ILE A 13 6.39 -5.62 8.38
N SER A 14 5.06 -5.65 8.37
CA SER A 14 4.18 -4.49 8.23
C SER A 14 3.04 -4.60 9.24
N GLY A 15 3.26 -4.11 10.47
CA GLY A 15 2.35 -4.36 11.58
C GLY A 15 2.23 -5.86 11.84
N ASP A 16 1.00 -6.37 11.90
CA ASP A 16 0.70 -7.79 12.14
C ASP A 16 0.94 -8.70 10.91
N ILE A 17 1.30 -8.13 9.76
CA ILE A 17 1.52 -8.89 8.53
C ILE A 17 3.01 -9.16 8.34
N VAL A 18 3.35 -10.45 8.25
CA VAL A 18 4.72 -10.92 8.00
C VAL A 18 4.78 -11.60 6.64
N GLU A 19 5.71 -11.16 5.79
CA GLU A 19 5.89 -11.66 4.44
C GLU A 19 7.27 -12.30 4.31
N ILE A 20 7.31 -13.60 3.98
CA ILE A 20 8.55 -14.34 3.76
C ILE A 20 8.73 -14.58 2.27
N TYR A 21 9.94 -14.30 1.79
CA TYR A 21 10.36 -14.60 0.43
C TYR A 21 11.57 -15.52 0.48
N GLU A 22 11.49 -16.64 -0.22
CA GLU A 22 12.60 -17.57 -0.42
C GLU A 22 12.94 -17.62 -1.91
N TYR A 23 14.19 -17.38 -2.23
CA TYR A 23 14.70 -17.28 -3.59
C TYR A 23 15.45 -18.54 -3.96
N LYS A 24 15.21 -19.08 -5.16
CA LYS A 24 15.95 -20.22 -5.68
C LYS A 24 17.45 -19.91 -5.83
N ASN A 25 17.77 -18.71 -6.31
CA ASN A 25 19.15 -18.23 -6.47
C ASN A 25 19.41 -17.06 -5.51
N ALA A 26 20.63 -16.94 -4.97
CA ALA A 26 20.97 -15.82 -4.09
C ALA A 26 20.84 -14.46 -4.79
N VAL A 27 20.22 -13.48 -4.11
CA VAL A 27 20.01 -12.12 -4.61
C VAL A 27 21.15 -11.23 -4.13
N LEU A 28 21.85 -10.57 -5.06
CA LEU A 28 22.93 -9.63 -4.76
C LEU A 28 22.39 -8.31 -4.18
N GLN A 29 23.09 -7.76 -3.21
CA GLN A 29 22.79 -6.49 -2.54
C GLN A 29 24.03 -5.59 -2.47
N GLY A 30 23.81 -4.28 -2.53
CA GLY A 30 24.86 -3.29 -2.26
C GLY A 30 25.84 -3.10 -3.42
N TYR A 31 25.49 -3.58 -4.62
CA TYR A 31 26.24 -3.29 -5.83
C TYR A 31 25.66 -2.07 -6.55
N THR A 32 26.54 -1.22 -7.07
CA THR A 32 26.19 -0.17 -8.02
C THR A 32 26.38 -0.69 -9.43
N ASP A 33 25.31 -0.70 -10.21
CA ASP A 33 25.35 -1.15 -11.59
C ASP A 33 25.93 -0.05 -12.49
N PHE A 34 27.26 -0.06 -12.67
CA PHE A 34 27.96 0.92 -13.52
C PHE A 34 27.60 0.78 -15.01
N LYS A 35 26.90 -0.29 -15.41
CA LYS A 35 26.45 -0.54 -16.79
C LYS A 35 25.05 -0.03 -17.08
N LYS A 36 24.34 0.57 -16.12
CA LYS A 36 23.12 1.32 -16.44
C LYS A 36 23.51 2.59 -17.20
N SER A 37 23.63 2.46 -18.52
CA SER A 37 23.49 3.62 -19.40
C SER A 37 22.20 4.34 -19.01
N SER A 38 22.28 5.65 -18.82
CA SER A 38 21.19 6.50 -18.34
C SER A 38 20.11 6.71 -19.42
N SER A 39 19.75 5.66 -20.15
CA SER A 39 18.84 5.74 -21.30
C SER A 39 17.36 5.83 -20.92
N GLY A 40 17.03 5.68 -19.64
CA GLY A 40 15.66 5.61 -19.13
C GLY A 40 14.77 6.83 -19.41
N ARG A 41 15.33 7.91 -19.98
CA ARG A 41 14.58 9.07 -20.51
C ARG A 41 14.93 9.47 -21.94
N SER A 42 15.94 8.86 -22.57
CA SER A 42 16.46 9.31 -23.88
C SER A 42 15.90 8.53 -25.07
N VAL A 43 15.17 7.43 -24.84
CA VAL A 43 14.59 6.58 -25.90
C VAL A 43 13.09 6.48 -25.71
N VAL A 44 12.32 6.73 -26.79
CA VAL A 44 10.88 6.52 -26.79
C VAL A 44 10.62 5.01 -26.73
N ALA A 45 10.03 4.55 -25.63
CA ALA A 45 9.69 3.14 -25.44
C ALA A 45 8.57 2.71 -26.41
N SER A 46 8.61 1.45 -26.86
CA SER A 46 7.52 0.86 -27.63
C SER A 46 6.23 0.80 -26.80
N GLU A 47 5.07 0.70 -27.44
CA GLU A 47 3.79 0.64 -26.72
C GLU A 47 3.71 -0.62 -25.81
N GLY A 48 4.27 -1.75 -26.27
CA GLY A 48 4.39 -2.96 -25.46
C GLY A 48 5.25 -2.76 -24.21
N ASP A 49 6.39 -2.07 -24.34
CA ASP A 49 7.27 -1.77 -23.20
C ASP A 49 6.61 -0.84 -22.18
N LYS A 50 5.83 0.14 -22.66
CA LYS A 50 5.05 1.04 -21.79
C LYS A 50 4.03 0.26 -20.96
N GLN A 51 3.30 -0.68 -21.57
CA GLN A 51 2.32 -1.51 -20.87
C GLN A 51 2.97 -2.39 -19.80
N VAL A 52 4.09 -3.05 -20.14
CA VAL A 52 4.85 -3.89 -19.18
C VAL A 52 5.37 -3.04 -18.02
N ASN A 53 5.97 -1.87 -18.30
CA ASN A 53 6.46 -0.98 -17.27
C ASN A 53 5.32 -0.45 -16.38
N ARG A 54 4.17 -0.11 -16.98
CA ARG A 54 2.99 0.34 -16.25
C ARG A 54 2.49 -0.72 -15.27
N LYS A 55 2.41 -1.98 -15.71
CA LYS A 55 2.06 -3.10 -14.81
C LYS A 55 3.04 -3.22 -13.65
N LYS A 56 4.36 -3.19 -13.92
CA LYS A 56 5.40 -3.23 -12.87
C LYS A 56 5.29 -2.07 -11.88
N VAL A 57 5.04 -0.86 -12.36
CA VAL A 57 4.85 0.34 -11.53
C VAL A 57 3.59 0.21 -10.67
N MET A 58 2.48 -0.25 -11.24
CA MET A 58 1.23 -0.47 -10.52
C MET A 58 1.39 -1.54 -9.44
N ASP A 59 2.02 -2.67 -9.75
CA ASP A 59 2.23 -3.76 -8.78
C ASP A 59 3.13 -3.31 -7.63
N ARG A 60 4.16 -2.51 -7.93
CA ARG A 60 4.99 -1.85 -6.91
C ARG A 60 4.15 -0.91 -6.04
N ALA A 61 3.37 -0.02 -6.66
CA ALA A 61 2.52 0.92 -5.94
C ALA A 61 1.54 0.20 -5.01
N LYS A 62 0.87 -0.87 -5.48
CA LYS A 62 -0.04 -1.69 -4.67
C LYS A 62 0.69 -2.33 -3.49
N ARG A 63 1.85 -2.95 -3.72
CA ARG A 63 2.64 -3.55 -2.65
C ARG A 63 3.03 -2.51 -1.61
N ASP A 64 3.52 -1.36 -2.04
CA ASP A 64 4.00 -0.30 -1.15
C ASP A 64 2.84 0.31 -0.35
N VAL A 65 1.67 0.55 -0.97
CA VAL A 65 0.45 1.00 -0.28
C VAL A 65 -0.03 -0.02 0.73
N ARG A 66 -0.11 -1.30 0.35
CA ARG A 66 -0.54 -2.38 1.26
C ARG A 66 0.33 -2.44 2.50
N ARG A 67 1.65 -2.45 2.33
CA ARG A 67 2.62 -2.48 3.44
C ARG A 67 2.53 -1.22 4.30
N LEU A 68 2.43 -0.04 3.68
CA LEU A 68 2.31 1.22 4.39
C LEU A 68 1.04 1.28 5.24
N ILE A 69 -0.10 0.83 4.71
CA ILE A 69 -1.35 0.76 5.48
C ILE A 69 -1.22 -0.24 6.62
N ASN A 70 -0.74 -1.46 6.35
CA ASN A 70 -0.65 -2.50 7.38
C ASN A 70 0.33 -2.13 8.50
N ALA A 71 1.40 -1.40 8.18
CA ALA A 71 2.35 -0.90 9.17
C ALA A 71 1.78 0.20 10.08
N ASN A 72 0.67 0.85 9.72
CA ASN A 72 0.13 1.98 10.48
C ASN A 72 -1.30 1.76 10.99
N ILE A 73 -1.92 0.64 10.65
CA ILE A 73 -3.29 0.34 11.10
C ILE A 73 -3.30 0.09 12.61
N GLY A 74 -4.31 0.61 13.29
CA GLY A 74 -4.44 0.51 14.75
C GLY A 74 -5.81 0.96 15.23
N GLN A 75 -5.96 1.12 16.55
CA GLN A 75 -7.26 1.36 17.19
C GLN A 75 -8.02 2.59 16.69
N TYR A 76 -7.31 3.64 16.26
CA TYR A 76 -7.90 4.88 15.75
C TYR A 76 -7.91 4.96 14.23
N SER A 77 -7.78 3.80 13.56
CA SER A 77 -7.86 3.75 12.12
C SER A 77 -9.30 3.87 11.63
N LYS A 78 -9.50 4.58 10.52
CA LYS A 78 -10.78 4.70 9.82
C LYS A 78 -10.57 4.60 8.34
N PHE A 79 -11.32 3.72 7.69
CA PHE A 79 -11.38 3.68 6.23
C PHE A 79 -12.61 4.41 5.73
N VAL A 80 -12.39 5.42 4.89
CA VAL A 80 -13.43 6.32 4.43
C VAL A 80 -13.36 6.47 2.92
N THR A 81 -14.51 6.41 2.27
CA THR A 81 -14.66 6.79 0.87
C THR A 81 -15.23 8.22 0.81
N LEU A 82 -14.53 9.11 0.10
CA LEU A 82 -14.98 10.47 -0.20
C LEU A 82 -15.42 10.52 -1.66
N THR A 83 -16.66 10.93 -1.88
CA THR A 83 -17.29 10.99 -3.19
C THR A 83 -17.68 12.42 -3.51
N PHE A 84 -17.29 12.93 -4.68
CA PHE A 84 -17.79 14.20 -5.17
C PHE A 84 -19.26 14.08 -5.56
N MET A 85 -20.08 15.08 -5.27
CA MET A 85 -21.44 15.18 -5.81
C MET A 85 -21.37 15.47 -7.31
N ASP A 86 -20.58 16.46 -7.69
CA ASP A 86 -20.31 16.81 -9.09
C ASP A 86 -19.43 15.76 -9.77
N ASN A 87 -19.49 15.71 -11.10
CA ASN A 87 -18.65 14.83 -11.91
C ASN A 87 -17.21 15.38 -12.04
N VAL A 88 -16.45 15.38 -10.95
CA VAL A 88 -15.05 15.82 -10.95
C VAL A 88 -14.14 14.74 -11.53
N THR A 89 -13.58 14.99 -12.71
CA THR A 89 -12.69 14.08 -13.45
C THR A 89 -11.23 14.54 -13.50
N ASP A 90 -10.97 15.82 -13.23
CA ASP A 90 -9.62 16.41 -13.19
C ASP A 90 -8.93 16.09 -11.85
N ILE A 91 -7.79 15.40 -11.94
CA ILE A 91 -7.02 14.94 -10.77
C ILE A 91 -6.45 16.11 -9.96
N LYS A 92 -6.01 17.20 -10.61
CA LYS A 92 -5.42 18.36 -9.92
C LYS A 92 -6.49 19.10 -9.12
N LYS A 93 -7.66 19.32 -9.71
CA LYS A 93 -8.84 19.89 -9.03
C LYS A 93 -9.27 19.00 -7.87
N ALA A 94 -9.40 17.69 -8.09
CA ALA A 94 -9.77 16.76 -7.04
C ALA A 94 -8.76 16.77 -5.88
N ASN A 95 -7.45 16.76 -6.19
CA ASN A 95 -6.38 16.78 -5.17
C ASN A 95 -6.35 18.09 -4.39
N TYR A 96 -6.67 19.21 -5.03
CA TYR A 96 -6.83 20.50 -4.37
C TYR A 96 -8.00 20.48 -3.37
N GLU A 97 -9.14 19.90 -3.75
CA GLU A 97 -10.27 19.70 -2.86
C GLU A 97 -9.95 18.76 -1.70
N PHE A 98 -9.23 17.67 -1.96
CA PHE A 98 -8.73 16.78 -0.90
C PHE A 98 -7.83 17.53 0.09
N LYS A 99 -6.92 18.38 -0.40
CA LYS A 99 -6.04 19.19 0.45
C LYS A 99 -6.86 20.09 1.39
N LYS A 100 -7.89 20.76 0.88
CA LYS A 100 -8.78 21.61 1.70
C LYS A 100 -9.56 20.78 2.73
N PHE A 101 -10.08 19.62 2.34
CA PHE A 101 -10.71 18.68 3.27
C PHE A 101 -9.77 18.29 4.42
N LYS A 102 -8.55 17.85 4.09
CA LYS A 102 -7.52 17.51 5.08
C LYS A 102 -7.29 18.68 6.04
N GLN A 103 -7.12 19.91 5.51
CA GLN A 103 -6.89 21.09 6.35
C GLN A 103 -8.05 21.36 7.33
N ARG A 104 -9.30 21.27 6.86
CA ARG A 104 -10.48 21.41 7.73
C ARG A 104 -10.57 20.30 8.77
N LEU A 105 -10.26 19.06 8.37
CA LEU A 105 -10.26 17.92 9.29
C LEU A 105 -9.16 18.04 10.35
N GLU A 106 -7.94 18.45 9.98
CA GLU A 106 -6.87 18.73 10.94
C GLU A 106 -7.24 19.85 11.91
N GLY A 107 -7.90 20.91 11.44
CA GLY A 107 -8.43 21.96 12.31
C GLY A 107 -9.49 21.46 13.29
N TYR A 108 -10.36 20.56 12.85
CA TYR A 108 -11.37 19.92 13.71
C TYR A 108 -10.75 18.96 14.74
N LEU A 109 -9.74 18.18 14.34
CA LEU A 109 -9.06 17.21 15.20
C LEU A 109 -8.00 17.82 16.12
N ASN A 110 -7.58 19.05 15.84
CA ASN A 110 -6.50 19.75 16.53
C ASN A 110 -5.14 19.01 16.51
N HIS A 111 -4.86 18.28 15.43
CA HIS A 111 -3.56 17.65 15.19
C HIS A 111 -3.34 17.37 13.70
N LYS A 112 -2.14 16.95 13.31
CA LYS A 112 -1.84 16.52 11.93
C LYS A 112 -2.42 15.14 11.63
N LEU A 113 -3.10 15.03 10.50
CA LEU A 113 -3.72 13.79 10.07
C LEU A 113 -2.67 12.85 9.48
N GLN A 114 -2.65 11.61 9.98
CA GLN A 114 -1.90 10.51 9.40
C GLN A 114 -2.82 9.71 8.49
N TYR A 115 -2.47 9.57 7.21
CA TYR A 115 -3.34 8.90 6.25
C TYR A 115 -2.62 8.37 5.00
N VAL A 116 -3.26 7.42 4.33
CA VAL A 116 -3.02 7.04 2.94
C VAL A 116 -4.31 7.25 2.15
N ALA A 117 -4.22 7.89 0.98
CA ALA A 117 -5.34 8.08 0.07
C ALA A 117 -5.03 7.47 -1.30
N VAL A 118 -6.00 6.73 -1.85
CA VAL A 118 -5.97 6.13 -3.18
C VAL A 118 -7.08 6.76 -4.03
N ILE A 119 -6.76 7.01 -5.30
CA ILE A 119 -7.72 7.49 -6.30
C ILE A 119 -8.40 6.28 -6.96
N GLU A 120 -9.72 6.30 -7.06
CA GLU A 120 -10.52 5.41 -7.92
C GLU A 120 -11.39 6.25 -8.86
N PHE A 121 -11.59 5.81 -10.10
CA PHE A 121 -12.63 6.38 -10.96
C PHE A 121 -13.90 5.55 -10.85
N GLN A 122 -14.99 6.19 -10.44
CA GLN A 122 -16.28 5.52 -10.35
C GLN A 122 -16.89 5.29 -11.74
N LYS A 123 -17.97 4.50 -11.85
CA LYS A 123 -18.62 4.17 -13.13
C LYS A 123 -18.98 5.39 -14.01
N ARG A 124 -19.39 6.52 -13.41
CA ARG A 124 -19.67 7.78 -14.13
C ARG A 124 -18.42 8.60 -14.49
N GLY A 125 -17.22 8.10 -14.22
CA GLY A 125 -15.94 8.71 -14.54
C GLY A 125 -15.37 9.67 -13.48
N SER A 126 -16.16 10.15 -12.51
CA SER A 126 -15.66 11.03 -11.45
C SER A 126 -14.79 10.31 -10.42
N ILE A 127 -13.82 11.04 -9.90
CA ILE A 127 -12.85 10.60 -8.90
C ILE A 127 -13.53 10.30 -7.55
N HIS A 128 -13.16 9.19 -6.94
CA HIS A 128 -13.39 8.83 -5.54
C HIS A 128 -12.05 8.76 -4.83
N TYR A 129 -12.03 9.19 -3.57
CA TYR A 129 -10.89 8.94 -2.69
C TYR A 129 -11.21 7.82 -1.71
N HIS A 130 -10.36 6.81 -1.68
CA HIS A 130 -10.33 5.77 -0.64
C HIS A 130 -9.23 6.11 0.34
N VAL A 131 -9.61 6.50 1.56
CA VAL A 131 -8.71 7.10 2.54
C VAL A 131 -8.68 6.25 3.79
N VAL A 132 -7.50 5.74 4.14
CA VAL A 132 -7.26 5.18 5.47
C VAL A 132 -6.60 6.26 6.31
N MET A 133 -7.30 6.71 7.35
CA MET A 133 -6.77 7.60 8.38
C MET A 133 -6.32 6.75 9.56
N PHE A 134 -5.17 7.01 10.16
CA PHE A 134 -4.59 6.16 11.20
C PHE A 134 -4.79 6.69 12.62
N ASN A 135 -4.96 8.01 12.75
CA ASN A 135 -5.08 8.71 14.02
C ASN A 135 -6.40 9.50 14.12
N ALA A 136 -7.48 9.00 13.52
CA ALA A 136 -8.78 9.65 13.55
C ALA A 136 -9.64 9.07 14.69
N PRO A 137 -9.90 9.82 15.79
CA PRO A 137 -10.83 9.39 16.83
C PRO A 137 -12.26 9.28 16.26
N TYR A 138 -13.23 8.85 17.07
CA TYR A 138 -14.62 8.78 16.60
C TYR A 138 -15.12 10.12 16.04
N ILE A 139 -15.64 10.08 14.80
CA ILE A 139 -16.28 11.22 14.13
C ILE A 139 -17.60 10.71 13.57
N LYS A 140 -18.70 11.39 13.88
CA LYS A 140 -20.01 11.09 13.29
C LYS A 140 -19.94 11.28 11.78
N THR A 141 -20.50 10.35 10.99
CA THR A 141 -20.51 10.42 9.53
C THR A 141 -21.06 11.75 9.01
N LYS A 142 -22.12 12.29 9.63
CA LYS A 142 -22.68 13.61 9.28
C LYS A 142 -21.63 14.71 9.41
N LYS A 143 -20.90 14.75 10.53
CA LYS A 143 -19.86 15.76 10.76
C LYS A 143 -18.70 15.62 9.76
N LEU A 144 -18.30 14.39 9.45
CA LEU A 144 -17.26 14.15 8.45
C LEU A 144 -17.72 14.56 7.04
N GLY A 145 -19.00 14.38 6.73
CA GLY A 145 -19.65 14.87 5.52
C GLY A 145 -19.65 16.40 5.41
N GLU A 146 -19.98 17.11 6.50
CA GLU A 146 -19.87 18.57 6.57
C GLU A 146 -18.43 19.06 6.34
N ILE A 147 -17.44 18.37 6.93
CA ILE A 147 -16.02 18.70 6.74
C ILE A 147 -15.57 18.40 5.29
N TRP A 148 -16.07 17.32 4.68
CA TRP A 148 -15.84 17.03 3.27
C TRP A 148 -16.40 18.13 2.36
N GLY A 149 -17.67 18.48 2.53
CA GLY A 149 -18.32 19.64 1.89
C GLY A 149 -18.53 19.55 0.38
N ASN A 150 -18.03 18.49 -0.28
CA ASN A 150 -18.07 18.34 -1.74
C ASN A 150 -18.92 17.14 -2.21
N GLY A 151 -19.70 16.53 -1.32
CA GLY A 151 -20.55 15.39 -1.64
C GLY A 151 -20.72 14.42 -0.48
N PHE A 152 -20.50 13.13 -0.73
CA PHE A 152 -20.86 12.05 0.19
C PHE A 152 -19.63 11.44 0.85
N VAL A 153 -19.83 10.97 2.09
CA VAL A 153 -18.82 10.26 2.87
C VAL A 153 -19.39 8.92 3.30
N LYS A 154 -18.63 7.84 3.07
CA LYS A 154 -18.94 6.51 3.57
C LYS A 154 -17.82 6.04 4.48
N ILE A 155 -18.13 5.73 5.74
CA ILE A 155 -17.21 5.04 6.64
C ILE A 155 -17.38 3.54 6.40
N ASN A 156 -16.30 2.88 5.99
CA ASN A 156 -16.27 1.45 5.72
C ASN A 156 -15.78 0.71 6.97
N GLN A 157 -16.42 -0.41 7.32
CA GLN A 157 -15.98 -1.26 8.41
C GLN A 157 -14.65 -1.92 8.04
N ILE A 158 -13.66 -1.82 8.92
CA ILE A 158 -12.34 -2.46 8.77
C ILE A 158 -12.06 -3.53 9.81
N ASP A 159 -12.85 -3.60 10.88
CA ASP A 159 -12.64 -4.53 11.99
C ASP A 159 -12.77 -6.00 11.58
N LYS A 160 -13.53 -6.26 10.50
CA LYS A 160 -13.75 -7.60 9.92
C LYS A 160 -12.83 -7.91 8.73
N VAL A 161 -11.87 -7.04 8.44
CA VAL A 161 -10.98 -7.19 7.29
C VAL A 161 -9.62 -7.66 7.79
N ASP A 162 -9.26 -8.89 7.45
CA ASP A 162 -7.99 -9.51 7.84
C ASP A 162 -6.75 -8.69 7.42
N ASN A 163 -6.82 -8.03 6.26
CA ASN A 163 -5.75 -7.24 5.70
C ASN A 163 -6.31 -5.97 5.03
N VAL A 164 -6.40 -4.89 5.80
CA VAL A 164 -6.96 -3.60 5.35
C VAL A 164 -6.19 -3.06 4.14
N GLY A 165 -4.86 -3.20 4.13
CA GLY A 165 -4.04 -2.79 2.99
C GLY A 165 -4.42 -3.51 1.70
N ALA A 166 -4.62 -4.84 1.75
CA ALA A 166 -5.07 -5.61 0.59
C ALA A 166 -6.46 -5.19 0.12
N TYR A 167 -7.37 -4.91 1.06
CA TYR A 167 -8.71 -4.42 0.75
C TYR A 167 -8.67 -3.07 0.01
N VAL A 168 -7.84 -2.14 0.46
CA VAL A 168 -7.68 -0.83 -0.19
C VAL A 168 -7.05 -0.96 -1.58
N CYS A 169 -6.08 -1.87 -1.77
CA CYS A 169 -5.49 -2.14 -3.08
C CYS A 169 -6.47 -2.68 -4.13
N LYS A 170 -7.63 -3.21 -3.72
CA LYS A 170 -8.72 -3.57 -4.65
C LYS A 170 -9.19 -2.35 -5.46
N TYR A 171 -9.22 -1.17 -4.83
CA TYR A 171 -9.63 0.07 -5.50
C TYR A 171 -8.55 0.58 -6.46
N MET A 172 -7.26 0.38 -6.17
CA MET A 172 -6.18 0.67 -7.12
C MET A 172 -6.29 -0.17 -8.40
N THR A 173 -6.75 -1.42 -8.29
CA THR A 173 -6.88 -2.33 -9.45
C THR A 173 -8.04 -1.95 -10.36
N LYS A 174 -9.09 -1.36 -9.82
CA LYS A 174 -10.25 -0.87 -10.59
C LYS A 174 -9.98 0.44 -11.34
N THR A 175 -8.77 0.98 -11.23
CA THR A 175 -8.41 2.31 -11.70
C THR A 175 -7.48 2.24 -12.92
N ASP A 176 -7.71 1.26 -13.79
CA ASP A 176 -7.03 1.16 -15.08
C ASP A 176 -7.58 2.23 -16.05
N ASP A 177 -7.17 3.47 -15.84
CA ASP A 177 -7.67 4.64 -16.56
C ASP A 177 -6.50 5.48 -17.10
N GLU A 178 -6.61 5.92 -18.36
CA GLU A 178 -5.57 6.69 -19.05
C GLU A 178 -5.27 8.03 -18.39
N ARG A 179 -6.24 8.60 -17.67
CA ARG A 179 -6.07 9.88 -16.96
C ARG A 179 -5.04 9.80 -15.83
N LEU A 180 -4.67 8.59 -15.38
CA LEU A 180 -3.59 8.40 -14.42
C LEU A 180 -2.20 8.33 -15.04
N TYR A 181 -2.08 8.46 -16.37
CA TYR A 181 -0.77 8.39 -17.03
C TYR A 181 0.10 9.56 -16.59
N GLY A 182 1.24 9.25 -15.97
CA GLY A 182 2.15 10.25 -15.39
C GLY A 182 1.70 10.83 -14.04
N GLU A 183 0.53 10.43 -13.55
CA GLU A 183 -0.03 10.93 -12.28
C GLU A 183 0.13 9.91 -11.15
N LYS A 184 0.08 10.40 -9.91
CA LYS A 184 0.14 9.52 -8.73
C LYS A 184 -1.24 8.93 -8.45
N MET A 185 -1.34 7.60 -8.47
CA MET A 185 -2.58 6.88 -8.09
C MET A 185 -2.85 6.84 -6.58
N TYR A 186 -1.86 7.19 -5.76
CA TYR A 186 -1.99 7.28 -4.31
C TYR A 186 -1.04 8.33 -3.74
N PHE A 187 -1.35 8.80 -2.53
CA PHE A 187 -0.47 9.66 -1.74
C PHE A 187 -0.70 9.43 -0.24
N SER A 188 0.21 9.94 0.58
CA SER A 188 0.17 9.74 2.04
C SER A 188 0.68 10.95 2.80
N SER A 189 0.33 11.03 4.08
CA SER A 189 0.96 11.95 5.03
C SER A 189 2.44 11.59 5.23
N ARG A 190 3.22 12.56 5.70
CA ARG A 190 4.60 12.33 6.13
C ARG A 190 4.63 11.65 7.51
N GLY A 191 5.75 11.02 7.85
CA GLY A 191 5.99 10.44 9.18
C GLY A 191 5.27 9.12 9.47
N LEU A 192 4.68 8.47 8.46
CA LEU A 192 4.12 7.12 8.61
C LEU A 192 5.23 6.08 8.81
N GLU A 193 4.94 5.10 9.67
CA GLU A 193 5.80 3.95 9.90
C GLU A 193 6.03 3.17 8.60
N LYS A 194 7.27 2.74 8.39
CA LYS A 194 7.67 2.01 7.18
C LYS A 194 7.82 0.52 7.50
N PRO A 195 7.53 -0.35 6.53
CA PRO A 195 7.75 -1.77 6.72
C PRO A 195 9.23 -2.05 7.02
N PHE A 196 9.48 -2.96 7.94
CA PHE A 196 10.82 -3.38 8.33
C PHE A 196 11.25 -4.59 7.50
N GLU A 197 12.50 -4.63 7.02
CA GLU A 197 13.02 -5.71 6.17
C GLU A 197 14.24 -6.38 6.82
N ILE A 198 14.22 -7.71 6.89
CA ILE A 198 15.31 -8.55 7.41
C ILE A 198 15.80 -9.47 6.29
N LYS A 199 17.12 -9.57 6.13
CA LYS A 199 17.79 -10.41 5.11
C LYS A 199 18.82 -11.38 5.67
N GLU A 200 19.15 -11.23 6.95
CA GLU A 200 20.12 -12.10 7.63
C GLU A 200 19.50 -13.49 7.80
N LYS A 201 20.14 -14.52 7.21
CA LYS A 201 19.59 -15.87 7.08
C LYS A 201 19.10 -16.43 8.43
N ASP A 202 19.96 -16.42 9.45
CA ASP A 202 19.64 -16.99 10.76
C ASP A 202 18.44 -16.30 11.43
N ARG A 203 18.33 -14.97 11.29
CA ARG A 203 17.20 -14.21 11.83
C ARG A 203 15.92 -14.50 11.07
N VAL A 204 16.01 -14.64 9.74
CA VAL A 204 14.87 -15.00 8.89
C VAL A 204 14.38 -16.39 9.23
N ASP A 205 15.27 -17.37 9.33
CA ASP A 205 14.92 -18.77 9.62
C ASP A 205 14.36 -18.93 11.05
N SER A 206 14.94 -18.23 12.03
CA SER A 206 14.41 -18.21 13.40
C SER A 206 12.99 -17.64 13.45
N LEU A 207 12.75 -16.51 12.79
CA LEU A 207 11.43 -15.89 12.73
C LEU A 207 10.43 -16.80 11.99
N ALA A 208 10.82 -17.36 10.84
CA ALA A 208 9.98 -18.26 10.07
C ALA A 208 9.54 -19.49 10.88
N THR A 209 10.45 -20.06 11.67
CA THR A 209 10.17 -21.21 12.54
C THR A 209 9.24 -20.85 13.70
N SER A 210 9.33 -19.62 14.21
CA SER A 210 8.48 -19.15 15.32
C SER A 210 7.04 -18.81 14.90
N LEU A 211 6.77 -18.63 13.61
CA LEU A 211 5.44 -18.25 13.12
C LEU A 211 4.48 -19.45 13.17
N PRO A 212 3.33 -19.32 13.85
CA PRO A 212 2.34 -20.41 13.92
C PRO A 212 1.79 -20.75 12.54
N VAL A 213 1.65 -22.05 12.23
CA VAL A 213 1.06 -22.51 10.97
C VAL A 213 -0.35 -21.95 10.75
N SER A 214 -1.14 -21.81 11.82
CA SER A 214 -2.50 -21.24 11.74
C SER A 214 -2.53 -19.75 11.38
N SER A 215 -1.40 -19.04 11.51
CA SER A 215 -1.29 -17.65 11.05
C SER A 215 -0.99 -17.53 9.55
N LEU A 216 -0.69 -18.63 8.84
CA LEU A 216 -0.45 -18.62 7.39
C LEU A 216 -1.75 -18.27 6.65
N THR A 217 -1.73 -17.17 5.92
CA THR A 217 -2.91 -16.64 5.20
C THR A 217 -2.81 -16.77 3.70
N TYR A 218 -1.60 -16.89 3.15
CA TYR A 218 -1.40 -17.02 1.71
C TYR A 218 -0.02 -17.61 1.42
N GLU A 219 0.04 -18.48 0.41
CA GLU A 219 1.26 -19.03 -0.13
C GLU A 219 1.19 -19.06 -1.66
N SER A 220 2.29 -18.73 -2.32
CA SER A 220 2.40 -18.79 -3.77
C SER A 220 3.85 -18.92 -4.21
N THR A 221 4.06 -19.60 -5.34
CA THR A 221 5.35 -19.69 -6.01
C THR A 221 5.25 -19.02 -7.36
N PHE A 222 6.18 -18.12 -7.68
CA PHE A 222 6.20 -17.40 -8.95
C PHE A 222 7.62 -17.15 -9.43
N THR A 223 7.78 -16.99 -10.74
CA THR A 223 9.06 -16.61 -11.35
C THR A 223 9.02 -15.14 -11.73
N ASN A 224 10.02 -14.39 -11.27
CA ASN A 224 10.30 -13.04 -11.76
C ASN A 224 11.44 -13.10 -12.80
N GLU A 225 11.83 -11.95 -13.35
CA GLU A 225 12.85 -11.85 -14.41
C GLU A 225 14.20 -12.48 -14.06
N TYR A 226 14.49 -12.68 -12.77
CA TYR A 226 15.80 -13.08 -12.27
C TYR A 226 15.77 -14.32 -11.35
N ASN A 227 14.59 -14.75 -10.91
CA ASN A 227 14.49 -15.75 -9.85
C ASN A 227 13.14 -16.46 -9.78
N SER A 228 13.14 -17.70 -9.30
CA SER A 228 11.94 -18.37 -8.80
C SER A 228 11.82 -18.09 -7.31
N VAL A 229 10.63 -17.68 -6.87
CA VAL A 229 10.37 -17.16 -5.53
C VAL A 229 9.21 -17.93 -4.90
N VAL A 230 9.45 -18.50 -3.73
CA VAL A 230 8.38 -18.97 -2.84
C VAL A 230 8.03 -17.83 -1.90
N TYR A 231 6.75 -17.48 -1.85
CA TYR A 231 6.22 -16.39 -1.05
C TYR A 231 5.18 -16.91 -0.07
N LYS A 232 5.33 -16.54 1.20
CA LYS A 232 4.38 -16.84 2.28
C LYS A 232 3.98 -15.57 3.00
N GLN A 233 2.70 -15.44 3.33
CA GLN A 233 2.16 -14.33 4.12
C GLN A 233 1.48 -14.87 5.36
N TYR A 234 1.88 -14.32 6.50
CA TYR A 234 1.31 -14.62 7.80
C TYR A 234 0.59 -13.39 8.35
N ASN A 235 -0.51 -13.61 9.05
CA ASN A 235 -1.20 -12.61 9.86
C ASN A 235 -1.18 -13.05 11.32
N ILE A 236 -0.24 -12.50 12.09
CA ILE A 236 0.04 -12.96 13.46
C ILE A 236 -1.09 -12.63 14.43
N LYS A 237 -1.99 -11.69 14.09
CA LYS A 237 -3.20 -11.42 14.86
C LYS A 237 -4.13 -12.64 14.93
N LYS A 238 -4.15 -13.49 13.89
CA LYS A 238 -4.98 -14.70 13.87
C LYS A 238 -4.51 -15.76 14.87
N ALA A 239 -3.20 -15.92 15.05
CA ALA A 239 -2.66 -16.86 16.03
C ALA A 239 -3.05 -16.49 17.47
N ASN A 240 -3.17 -15.20 17.78
CA ASN A 240 -3.58 -14.74 19.10
C ASN A 240 -5.07 -14.97 19.40
N ILE A 241 -5.91 -15.21 18.39
CA ILE A 241 -7.35 -15.43 18.57
C ILE A 241 -7.64 -16.91 18.88
N GLU A 242 -6.90 -17.84 18.28
CA GLU A 242 -7.04 -19.28 18.53
C GLU A 242 -6.54 -19.73 19.92
N GLN A 243 -5.74 -18.91 20.60
CA GLN A 243 -5.31 -19.18 21.98
C GLN A 243 -6.32 -18.70 23.05
N VAL A 244 -7.40 -18.00 22.64
CA VAL A 244 -8.37 -17.37 23.54
C VAL A 244 -9.77 -18.02 23.43
N ILE A 245 -9.91 -19.06 22.60
CA ILE A 245 -11.12 -19.90 22.46
C ILE A 245 -10.78 -21.29 22.98
#